data_AF-A0A285IAE6-F1
#
_entry.id   AF-A0A285IAE6-F1
#
_cell.length_a   1.000
_cell.length_b   1.000
_cell.length_c   1.000
_cell.angle_alpha   90.00
_cell.angle_beta   90.00
_cell.angle_gamma   90.00
#
_symmetry.space_group_name_H-M   'P 1'
#
loop_
_entity.id
_entity.type
_entity.pdbx_description
1 polymer ?
#
loop_
_entity_poly.entity_id
_entity_poly.type
_entity_poly.pdbx_seq_one_letter_code
_entity_poly.pdbx_strand_id
1 'polypeptide(L)'
;MSIFTIDKLAKSEDYVAEGADVSLEGHSWGVYKILSYLLEKVDLDDDKKKVMKIAGYLHDIGKKNKEFQQVLKGESKNYLKHEVKTLDYIDDIKSNWDKILAHLDLELDYSEEVLEDILAFAVSHHGLFFLSKVDEDEYKYKVKKYWTEFSPEEQSRITLTDLLFEYHPAGGFIVLADLIHSYSLAKGVDYRKKIKELSDNESILGFIEEYFADEALVAEKEKEARMTDALKEILKLTLGGVNL
;
A
#
# COMPACT_ATOMS: atom_id res chain seq x y z
N MET A 1 19.26 -13.35 -9.96
CA MET A 1 19.77 -12.39 -8.94
C MET A 1 18.71 -12.31 -7.85
N SER A 2 19.10 -12.38 -6.57
CA SER A 2 18.14 -12.42 -5.46
C SER A 2 17.50 -11.05 -5.27
N ILE A 3 16.16 -10.97 -5.29
CA ILE A 3 15.40 -9.75 -4.98
C ILE A 3 15.63 -9.32 -3.50
N PHE A 4 16.26 -10.18 -2.69
CA PHE A 4 16.40 -10.10 -1.24
C PHE A 4 17.81 -9.81 -0.71
N THR A 5 18.71 -9.20 -1.49
CA THR A 5 19.93 -8.63 -0.87
C THR A 5 19.57 -7.30 -0.21
N ILE A 6 19.49 -7.34 1.13
CA ILE A 6 19.18 -6.26 2.09
C ILE A 6 20.05 -5.00 1.90
N ASP A 7 21.18 -5.13 1.19
CA ASP A 7 22.13 -4.04 1.04
C ASP A 7 21.95 -3.32 -0.30
N LYS A 8 21.47 -2.07 -0.22
CA LYS A 8 21.41 -1.02 -1.27
C LYS A 8 20.03 -0.68 -1.85
N LEU A 9 18.99 -0.68 -1.02
CA LEU A 9 17.89 0.25 -1.29
C LEU A 9 18.25 1.58 -0.65
N ALA A 10 18.29 2.64 -1.46
CA ALA A 10 18.81 3.92 -1.01
C ALA A 10 18.04 4.37 0.23
N LYS A 11 18.78 4.98 1.15
CA LYS A 11 18.21 5.89 2.14
C LYS A 11 17.43 6.92 1.34
N SER A 12 16.11 6.77 1.25
CA SER A 12 15.29 7.77 0.60
C SER A 12 15.15 8.92 1.59
N GLU A 13 15.62 10.10 1.20
CA GLU A 13 15.50 11.33 1.99
C GLU A 13 14.03 11.72 2.25
N ASP A 14 13.06 11.07 1.58
CA ASP A 14 11.63 11.26 1.79
C ASP A 14 10.98 10.34 2.86
N TYR A 15 11.69 9.33 3.39
CA TYR A 15 11.14 8.41 4.42
C TYR A 15 11.83 8.48 5.77
N VAL A 16 12.69 9.48 5.95
CA VAL A 16 13.44 9.64 7.18
C VAL A 16 13.21 11.07 7.62
N ALA A 17 12.25 11.27 8.53
CA ALA A 17 12.42 12.33 9.51
C ALA A 17 13.87 12.20 10.01
N GLU A 18 14.68 13.26 9.90
CA GLU A 18 16.12 13.25 10.21
C GLU A 18 16.41 12.32 11.41
N GLY A 19 16.97 11.12 11.16
CA GLY A 19 17.33 10.15 12.20
C GLY A 19 16.66 8.77 12.20
N ALA A 20 15.62 8.49 11.41
CA ALA A 20 15.02 7.15 11.28
C ALA A 20 15.78 6.23 10.29
N ASP A 21 16.50 5.22 10.76
CA ASP A 21 17.24 4.26 9.91
C ASP A 21 16.36 3.03 9.58
N VAL A 22 15.38 3.17 8.67
CA VAL A 22 14.51 2.07 8.24
C VAL A 22 14.65 1.80 6.75
N SER A 23 14.96 0.55 6.40
CA SER A 23 15.02 0.09 5.02
C SER A 23 13.62 -0.07 4.42
N LEU A 24 13.50 -0.04 3.08
CA LEU A 24 12.24 -0.35 2.39
C LEU A 24 11.64 -1.69 2.84
N GLU A 25 12.51 -2.68 3.07
CA GLU A 25 12.13 -3.98 3.58
C GLU A 25 11.55 -3.90 5.00
N GLY A 26 12.20 -3.13 5.88
CA GLY A 26 11.68 -2.88 7.23
C GLY A 26 10.32 -2.18 7.21
N HIS A 27 10.13 -1.25 6.27
CA HIS A 27 8.83 -0.60 6.07
C HIS A 27 7.77 -1.59 5.58
N SER A 28 8.06 -2.33 4.51
CA SER A 28 7.17 -3.35 3.92
C SER A 28 6.76 -4.42 4.92
N TRP A 29 7.70 -4.88 5.75
CA TRP A 29 7.43 -5.83 6.82
C TRP A 29 6.56 -5.25 7.93
N GLY A 30 6.79 -3.99 8.31
CA GLY A 30 5.95 -3.27 9.27
C GLY A 30 4.50 -3.16 8.81
N VAL A 31 4.30 -2.77 7.54
CA VAL A 31 2.97 -2.72 6.90
C VAL A 31 2.32 -4.10 6.91
N TYR A 32 3.03 -5.15 6.48
CA TYR A 32 2.52 -6.53 6.54
C TYR A 32 2.08 -6.95 7.95
N LYS A 33 2.83 -6.57 9.00
CA LYS A 33 2.47 -6.90 10.39
C LYS A 33 1.25 -6.14 10.90
N ILE A 34 1.14 -4.84 10.61
CA ILE A 34 -0.04 -4.05 10.94
C ILE A 34 -1.26 -4.59 10.20
N LEU A 35 -1.12 -4.84 8.91
CA LEU A 35 -2.18 -5.38 8.08
C LEU A 35 -2.64 -6.76 8.55
N SER A 36 -1.69 -7.63 8.92
CA SER A 36 -2.03 -8.94 9.48
C SER A 36 -2.88 -8.84 10.73
N TYR A 37 -2.52 -7.91 11.63
CA TYR A 37 -3.30 -7.65 12.84
C TYR A 37 -4.71 -7.12 12.52
N LEU A 38 -4.81 -6.14 11.62
CA LEU A 38 -6.10 -5.58 11.19
C LEU A 38 -7.01 -6.66 10.62
N LEU A 39 -6.44 -7.55 9.80
CA LEU A 39 -7.20 -8.58 9.09
C LEU A 39 -7.69 -9.71 9.98
N GLU A 40 -7.05 -9.95 11.13
CA GLU A 40 -7.56 -10.91 12.13
C GLU A 40 -8.87 -10.45 12.78
N LYS A 41 -9.19 -9.16 12.70
CA LYS A 41 -10.37 -8.55 13.32
C LYS A 41 -11.57 -8.41 12.39
N VAL A 42 -11.43 -8.84 11.14
CA VAL A 42 -12.48 -8.68 10.14
C VAL A 42 -12.91 -10.02 9.57
N ASP A 43 -14.21 -10.13 9.33
CA ASP A 43 -14.80 -11.30 8.68
C ASP A 43 -14.63 -11.18 7.16
N LEU A 44 -13.45 -11.59 6.69
CA LEU A 44 -13.09 -11.73 5.28
C LEU A 44 -12.60 -13.14 5.03
N ASP A 45 -12.76 -13.58 3.78
CA ASP A 45 -12.20 -14.83 3.29
C ASP A 45 -10.69 -14.92 3.55
N ASP A 46 -10.22 -16.10 3.95
CA ASP A 46 -8.83 -16.30 4.37
C ASP A 46 -7.84 -16.12 3.21
N ASP A 47 -8.19 -16.55 2.00
CA ASP A 47 -7.33 -16.35 0.83
C ASP A 47 -7.29 -14.87 0.45
N LYS A 48 -8.43 -14.15 0.55
CA LYS A 48 -8.43 -12.69 0.39
C LYS A 48 -7.54 -12.00 1.42
N LYS A 49 -7.54 -12.43 2.68
CA LYS A 49 -6.62 -11.90 3.71
C LYS A 49 -5.17 -12.15 3.36
N LYS A 50 -4.82 -13.33 2.81
CA LYS A 50 -3.44 -13.65 2.37
C LYS A 50 -3.02 -12.78 1.19
N VAL A 51 -3.88 -12.64 0.18
CA VAL A 51 -3.70 -11.72 -0.96
C VAL A 51 -3.37 -10.32 -0.47
N MET A 52 -4.17 -9.80 0.48
CA MET A 52 -3.95 -8.47 1.04
C MET A 52 -2.62 -8.37 1.79
N LYS A 53 -2.25 -9.38 2.60
CA LYS A 53 -0.97 -9.42 3.30
C LYS A 53 0.22 -9.36 2.32
N ILE A 54 0.14 -10.11 1.22
CA ILE A 54 1.17 -10.09 0.17
C ILE A 54 1.20 -8.72 -0.51
N ALA A 55 0.04 -8.16 -0.85
CA ALA A 55 -0.06 -6.83 -1.44
C ALA A 55 0.49 -5.73 -0.52
N GLY A 56 0.19 -5.77 0.78
CA GLY A 56 0.73 -4.85 1.77
C GLY A 56 2.25 -4.98 1.95
N TYR A 57 2.81 -6.18 1.79
CA TYR A 57 4.26 -6.35 1.75
C TYR A 57 4.88 -5.82 0.45
N LEU A 58 4.21 -5.98 -0.69
CA LEU A 58 4.74 -5.58 -2.01
C LEU A 58 4.36 -4.17 -2.46
N HIS A 59 3.51 -3.44 -1.72
CA HIS A 59 2.92 -2.15 -2.14
C HIS A 59 3.96 -1.15 -2.64
N ASP A 60 5.13 -1.20 -2.03
CA ASP A 60 6.22 -0.25 -2.17
C ASP A 60 7.37 -0.75 -3.05
N ILE A 61 7.27 -1.96 -3.63
CA ILE A 61 8.36 -2.59 -4.40
C ILE A 61 8.81 -1.72 -5.58
N GLY A 62 7.90 -0.95 -6.16
CA GLY A 62 8.21 0.00 -7.22
C GLY A 62 9.21 1.09 -6.81
N LYS A 63 9.40 1.37 -5.51
CA LYS A 63 10.45 2.28 -5.04
C LYS A 63 11.85 1.79 -5.38
N LYS A 64 12.06 0.48 -5.63
CA LYS A 64 13.35 -0.08 -6.07
C LYS A 64 13.74 0.34 -7.50
N ASN A 65 12.80 0.89 -8.27
CA ASN A 65 13.03 1.29 -9.65
C ASN A 65 14.10 2.40 -9.73
N LYS A 66 15.05 2.26 -10.66
CA LYS A 66 16.19 3.20 -10.79
C LYS A 66 15.75 4.63 -11.11
N GLU A 67 14.73 4.82 -11.91
CA GLU A 67 14.21 6.15 -12.26
C GLU A 67 13.53 6.79 -11.05
N PHE A 68 12.76 6.01 -10.28
CA PHE A 68 12.18 6.49 -9.03
C PHE A 68 13.25 6.87 -8.01
N GLN A 69 14.32 6.07 -7.91
CA GLN A 69 15.48 6.38 -7.07
C GLN A 69 16.21 7.65 -7.51
N GLN A 70 16.22 7.99 -8.79
CA GLN A 70 16.75 9.28 -9.28
C GLN A 70 15.83 10.45 -8.89
N VAL A 71 14.51 10.27 -8.90
CA VAL A 71 13.55 11.27 -8.40
C VAL A 71 13.80 11.55 -6.92
N LEU A 72 13.93 10.50 -6.10
CA LEU A 72 14.21 10.61 -4.66
C LEU A 72 15.54 11.32 -4.35
N LYS A 73 16.54 11.22 -5.24
CA LYS A 73 17.83 11.92 -5.10
C LYS A 73 17.82 13.35 -5.65
N GLY A 74 16.68 13.82 -6.18
CA GLY A 74 16.59 15.10 -6.87
C GLY A 74 17.33 15.14 -8.22
N GLU A 75 17.79 13.99 -8.72
CA GLU A 75 18.52 13.86 -9.99
C GLU A 75 17.57 13.90 -11.20
N SER A 76 16.27 13.66 -10.99
CA SER A 76 15.23 13.74 -12.00
C SER A 76 14.10 14.67 -11.58
N LYS A 77 13.66 15.53 -12.51
CA LYS A 77 12.47 16.39 -12.35
C LYS A 77 11.19 15.76 -12.89
N ASN A 78 11.29 14.58 -13.51
CA ASN A 78 10.12 13.88 -14.02
C ASN A 78 9.42 13.21 -12.84
N TYR A 79 8.27 13.75 -12.47
CA TYR A 79 7.45 13.18 -11.42
C TYR A 79 7.00 11.78 -11.83
N LEU A 80 7.47 10.79 -11.10
CA LEU A 80 7.20 9.37 -11.31
C LEU A 80 6.59 8.81 -10.04
N LYS A 81 5.51 8.06 -10.18
CA LYS A 81 4.82 7.42 -9.07
C LYS A 81 5.33 5.98 -8.92
N HIS A 82 5.73 5.60 -7.72
CA HIS A 82 6.36 4.30 -7.48
C HIS A 82 5.35 3.15 -7.56
N GLU A 83 4.09 3.42 -7.25
CA GLU A 83 2.96 2.50 -7.38
C GLU A 83 2.87 1.94 -8.81
N VAL A 84 3.11 2.79 -9.81
CA VAL A 84 3.14 2.39 -11.23
C VAL A 84 4.34 1.48 -11.53
N LYS A 85 5.46 1.71 -10.85
CA LYS A 85 6.69 0.94 -11.03
C LYS A 85 6.62 -0.45 -10.41
N THR A 86 5.61 -0.75 -9.59
CA THR A 86 5.32 -2.12 -9.14
C THR A 86 5.14 -3.08 -10.32
N LEU A 87 4.59 -2.61 -11.44
CA LEU A 87 4.40 -3.42 -12.65
C LEU A 87 5.71 -3.88 -13.29
N ASP A 88 6.81 -3.14 -13.10
CA ASP A 88 8.14 -3.55 -13.60
C ASP A 88 8.67 -4.80 -12.88
N TYR A 89 8.03 -5.22 -11.78
CA TYR A 89 8.45 -6.35 -10.93
C TYR A 89 7.55 -7.59 -11.06
N ILE A 90 6.62 -7.63 -12.03
CA ILE A 90 5.70 -8.77 -12.22
C ILE A 90 6.48 -10.09 -12.38
N ASP A 91 7.44 -10.15 -13.30
CA ASP A 91 8.22 -11.36 -13.55
C ASP A 91 9.05 -11.79 -12.32
N ASP A 92 9.55 -10.82 -11.55
CA ASP A 92 10.29 -11.07 -10.31
C ASP A 92 9.37 -11.67 -9.24
N ILE A 93 8.15 -11.14 -9.09
CA ILE A 93 7.13 -11.67 -8.17
C ILE A 93 6.78 -13.11 -8.57
N LYS A 94 6.44 -13.35 -9.84
CA LYS A 94 6.12 -14.68 -10.38
C LYS A 94 7.26 -15.68 -10.11
N SER A 95 8.49 -15.29 -10.45
CA SER A 95 9.67 -16.16 -10.32
C SER A 95 10.08 -16.45 -8.87
N ASN A 96 9.53 -15.72 -7.90
CA ASN A 96 9.87 -15.86 -6.48
C ASN A 96 8.65 -16.07 -5.58
N TRP A 97 7.51 -16.48 -6.15
CA TRP A 97 6.25 -16.70 -5.44
C TRP A 97 6.43 -17.52 -4.15
N ASP A 98 7.00 -18.73 -4.27
CA ASP A 98 7.21 -19.63 -3.12
C ASP A 98 8.12 -19.02 -2.04
N LYS A 99 9.08 -18.18 -2.43
CA LYS A 99 9.97 -17.52 -1.47
C LYS A 99 9.26 -16.39 -0.74
N ILE A 100 8.40 -15.65 -1.44
CA ILE A 100 7.57 -14.60 -0.82
C ILE A 100 6.64 -15.26 0.20
N LEU A 101 5.95 -16.34 -0.18
CA LEU A 101 5.08 -17.08 0.73
C LEU A 101 5.82 -17.63 1.95
N ALA A 102 6.96 -18.29 1.75
CA ALA A 102 7.77 -18.80 2.84
C ALA A 102 8.31 -17.69 3.77
N HIS A 103 8.64 -16.52 3.21
CA HIS A 103 9.08 -15.38 4.00
C HIS A 103 7.96 -14.78 4.86
N LEU A 104 6.75 -14.74 4.31
CA LEU A 104 5.56 -14.21 4.97
C LEU A 104 4.82 -15.24 5.83
N ASP A 105 5.28 -16.50 5.85
CA ASP A 105 4.61 -17.62 6.53
C ASP A 105 3.14 -17.78 6.08
N LEU A 106 2.93 -17.80 4.76
CA LEU A 106 1.61 -17.92 4.12
C LEU A 106 1.55 -19.14 3.20
N GLU A 107 0.36 -19.72 3.09
CA GLU A 107 0.05 -20.78 2.12
C GLU A 107 -1.05 -20.30 1.18
N LEU A 108 -0.70 -20.01 -0.07
CA LEU A 108 -1.63 -19.53 -1.10
C LEU A 108 -1.20 -20.07 -2.47
N ASP A 109 -2.13 -20.69 -3.18
CA ASP A 109 -1.84 -21.18 -4.53
C ASP A 109 -1.67 -20.00 -5.49
N TYR A 110 -0.67 -20.10 -6.36
CA TYR A 110 -0.50 -19.13 -7.43
C TYR A 110 -1.62 -19.26 -8.45
N SER A 111 -2.26 -18.16 -8.78
CA SER A 111 -3.07 -17.99 -9.98
C SER A 111 -2.86 -16.59 -10.55
N GLU A 112 -3.18 -16.42 -11.82
CA GLU A 112 -3.09 -15.11 -12.45
C GLU A 112 -4.11 -14.12 -11.89
N GLU A 113 -5.26 -14.62 -11.43
CA GLU A 113 -6.27 -13.85 -10.70
C GLU A 113 -5.75 -13.36 -9.34
N VAL A 114 -5.08 -14.23 -8.58
CA VAL A 114 -4.43 -13.87 -7.31
C VAL A 114 -3.36 -12.80 -7.52
N LEU A 115 -2.57 -12.92 -8.59
CA LEU A 115 -1.57 -11.90 -8.92
C LEU A 115 -2.22 -10.58 -9.34
N GLU A 116 -3.26 -10.62 -10.15
CA GLU A 116 -4.01 -9.42 -10.56
C GLU A 116 -4.58 -8.68 -9.35
N ASP A 117 -5.15 -9.42 -8.39
CA ASP A 117 -5.61 -8.89 -7.10
C ASP A 117 -4.47 -8.21 -6.31
N ILE A 118 -3.32 -8.87 -6.19
CA ILE A 118 -2.15 -8.32 -5.48
C ILE A 118 -1.68 -7.02 -6.14
N LEU A 119 -1.60 -7.00 -7.47
CA LEU A 119 -1.19 -5.83 -8.24
C LEU A 119 -2.22 -4.71 -8.13
N ALA A 120 -3.51 -5.03 -8.14
CA ALA A 120 -4.60 -4.06 -7.95
C ALA A 120 -4.39 -3.29 -6.65
N PHE A 121 -4.26 -4.02 -5.54
CA PHE A 121 -4.04 -3.48 -4.22
C PHE A 121 -2.72 -2.69 -4.11
N ALA A 122 -1.62 -3.27 -4.60
CA ALA A 122 -0.30 -2.66 -4.52
C ALA A 122 -0.19 -1.40 -5.39
N VAL A 123 -0.86 -1.32 -6.54
CA VAL A 123 -0.85 -0.12 -7.40
C VAL A 123 -1.82 0.93 -6.86
N SER A 124 -2.94 0.54 -6.24
CA SER A 124 -3.98 1.47 -5.80
C SER A 124 -3.81 2.00 -4.38
N HIS A 125 -2.78 1.62 -3.62
CA HIS A 125 -2.68 1.92 -2.18
C HIS A 125 -2.62 3.43 -1.84
N HIS A 126 -2.24 4.31 -2.77
CA HIS A 126 -2.38 5.77 -2.61
C HIS A 126 -3.75 6.34 -3.05
N GLY A 127 -4.71 5.49 -3.43
CA GLY A 127 -6.12 5.84 -3.67
C GLY A 127 -6.44 6.57 -4.97
N LEU A 128 -5.52 6.62 -5.95
CA LEU A 128 -5.62 7.54 -7.10
C LEU A 128 -5.28 6.93 -8.48
N PHE A 129 -5.28 5.61 -8.62
CA PHE A 129 -4.97 4.96 -9.91
C PHE A 129 -5.99 3.93 -10.34
N PHE A 130 -6.13 3.82 -11.64
CA PHE A 130 -6.90 2.80 -12.32
C PHE A 130 -5.91 1.85 -13.00
N LEU A 131 -5.96 0.56 -12.69
CA LEU A 131 -5.12 -0.44 -13.32
C LEU A 131 -5.86 -0.98 -14.55
N SER A 132 -5.35 -0.74 -15.74
CA SER A 132 -5.96 -1.20 -17.00
C SER A 132 -5.14 -2.34 -17.60
N LYS A 133 -5.79 -3.47 -17.89
CA LYS A 133 -5.19 -4.60 -18.59
C LYS A 133 -5.31 -4.39 -20.09
N VAL A 134 -4.18 -4.46 -20.79
CA VAL A 134 -4.07 -4.22 -22.24
C VAL A 134 -3.84 -5.52 -23.00
N ASP A 135 -3.21 -6.50 -22.37
CA ASP A 135 -2.97 -7.82 -22.94
C ASP A 135 -2.87 -8.86 -21.81
N GLU A 136 -3.79 -9.83 -21.78
CA GLU A 136 -3.78 -10.91 -20.80
C GLU A 136 -2.61 -11.89 -20.97
N ASP A 137 -2.20 -12.16 -22.21
CA ASP A 137 -1.18 -13.17 -22.51
C ASP A 137 0.23 -12.64 -22.18
N GLU A 138 0.40 -11.31 -22.19
CA GLU A 138 1.68 -10.64 -21.94
C GLU A 138 1.73 -9.82 -20.64
N TYR A 139 0.71 -9.89 -19.78
CA TYR A 139 0.63 -9.12 -18.51
C TYR A 139 0.92 -7.64 -18.71
N LYS A 140 0.45 -7.07 -19.82
CA LYS A 140 0.65 -5.66 -20.12
C LYS A 140 -0.41 -4.85 -19.40
N TYR A 141 -0.02 -4.27 -18.28
CA TYR A 141 -0.85 -3.32 -17.55
C TYR A 141 -0.44 -1.88 -17.86
N LYS A 142 -1.43 -0.99 -17.92
CA LYS A 142 -1.24 0.45 -17.96
C LYS A 142 -1.92 1.06 -16.74
N VAL A 143 -1.19 1.91 -16.03
CA VAL A 143 -1.78 2.73 -14.97
C VAL A 143 -2.36 4.00 -15.57
N LYS A 144 -3.61 4.29 -15.24
CA LYS A 144 -4.31 5.49 -15.69
C LYS A 144 -4.59 6.42 -14.54
N LYS A 145 -4.52 7.72 -14.83
CA LYS A 145 -4.69 8.78 -13.84
C LYS A 145 -6.15 9.19 -13.70
N TYR A 146 -6.91 9.10 -14.79
CA TYR A 146 -8.33 9.44 -14.79
C TYR A 146 -9.16 8.25 -15.26
N TRP A 147 -10.31 8.04 -14.61
CA TRP A 147 -11.27 7.00 -15.00
C TRP A 147 -11.82 7.20 -16.42
N THR A 148 -11.74 8.43 -16.95
CA THR A 148 -12.20 8.80 -18.30
C THR A 148 -11.15 8.57 -19.39
N GLU A 149 -9.92 8.19 -19.06
CA GLU A 149 -8.89 7.88 -20.05
C GLU A 149 -9.14 6.49 -20.64
N PHE A 150 -9.64 6.36 -21.86
CA PHE A 150 -9.83 5.06 -22.54
C PHE A 150 -8.79 4.84 -23.62
N SER A 151 -8.36 3.59 -23.78
CA SER A 151 -7.40 3.18 -24.81
C SER A 151 -8.05 2.08 -25.65
N PRO A 152 -7.98 2.13 -27.00
CA PRO A 152 -8.59 1.11 -27.87
C PRO A 152 -8.13 -0.32 -27.58
N GLU A 153 -6.93 -0.47 -27.02
CA GLU A 153 -6.30 -1.75 -26.70
C GLU A 153 -6.68 -2.28 -25.31
N GLU A 154 -7.49 -1.56 -24.54
CA GLU A 154 -7.87 -1.98 -23.18
C GLU A 154 -8.86 -3.14 -23.20
N GLN A 155 -8.52 -4.21 -22.48
CA GLN A 155 -9.32 -5.43 -22.36
C GLN A 155 -10.17 -5.42 -21.09
N SER A 156 -9.59 -4.98 -19.96
CA SER A 156 -10.27 -4.81 -18.69
C SER A 156 -9.64 -3.68 -17.87
N ARG A 157 -10.34 -3.22 -16.83
CA ARG A 157 -9.85 -2.17 -15.94
C ARG A 157 -10.40 -2.34 -14.53
N ILE A 158 -9.52 -2.22 -13.55
CA ILE A 158 -9.84 -2.03 -12.14
C ILE A 158 -10.07 -0.54 -11.90
N THR A 159 -11.31 -0.21 -11.56
CA THR A 159 -11.80 1.14 -11.35
C THR A 159 -11.92 1.51 -9.88
N LEU A 160 -12.14 2.80 -9.59
CA LEU A 160 -12.54 3.24 -8.26
C LEU A 160 -13.82 2.53 -7.79
N THR A 161 -14.73 2.17 -8.70
CA THR A 161 -15.92 1.38 -8.36
C THR A 161 -15.53 -0.03 -7.93
N ASP A 162 -14.65 -0.70 -8.67
CA ASP A 162 -14.16 -2.02 -8.28
C ASP A 162 -13.41 -1.93 -6.95
N LEU A 163 -12.58 -0.89 -6.76
CA LEU A 163 -11.91 -0.62 -5.48
C LEU A 163 -12.89 -0.45 -4.30
N LEU A 164 -14.08 0.12 -4.57
CA LEU A 164 -15.12 0.38 -3.57
C LEU A 164 -16.14 -0.75 -3.38
N PHE A 165 -16.26 -1.69 -4.33
CA PHE A 165 -17.29 -2.74 -4.27
C PHE A 165 -16.74 -4.17 -4.29
N GLU A 166 -15.60 -4.39 -4.94
CA GLU A 166 -14.95 -5.70 -5.06
C GLU A 166 -13.73 -5.80 -4.12
N TYR A 167 -12.94 -4.73 -4.05
CA TYR A 167 -11.75 -4.65 -3.20
C TYR A 167 -11.99 -3.88 -1.91
N HIS A 168 -13.24 -3.53 -1.61
CA HIS A 168 -13.64 -2.92 -0.35
C HIS A 168 -14.08 -4.00 0.64
N PRO A 169 -13.72 -3.92 1.94
CA PRO A 169 -12.90 -2.87 2.60
C PRO A 169 -11.38 -3.10 2.45
N ALA A 170 -10.98 -4.11 1.69
CA ALA A 170 -9.61 -4.62 1.64
C ALA A 170 -8.55 -3.56 1.28
N GLY A 171 -8.80 -2.72 0.27
CA GLY A 171 -7.86 -1.68 -0.14
C GLY A 171 -7.60 -0.64 0.96
N GLY A 172 -8.64 -0.29 1.73
CA GLY A 172 -8.54 0.66 2.83
C GLY A 172 -7.62 0.19 3.96
N PHE A 173 -7.57 -1.12 4.22
CA PHE A 173 -6.68 -1.68 5.24
C PHE A 173 -5.20 -1.55 4.87
N ILE A 174 -4.86 -1.66 3.58
CA ILE A 174 -3.47 -1.47 3.12
C ILE A 174 -3.05 -0.02 3.30
N VAL A 175 -3.92 0.93 2.92
CA VAL A 175 -3.67 2.37 3.12
C VAL A 175 -3.50 2.68 4.61
N LEU A 176 -4.38 2.14 5.46
CA LEU A 176 -4.30 2.34 6.90
C LEU A 176 -3.00 1.75 7.49
N ALA A 177 -2.60 0.56 7.05
CA ALA A 177 -1.37 -0.08 7.52
C ALA A 177 -0.11 0.71 7.12
N ASP A 178 -0.05 1.22 5.88
CA ASP A 178 1.02 2.11 5.42
C ASP A 178 1.06 3.39 6.28
N LEU A 179 -0.06 4.08 6.47
CA LEU A 179 -0.14 5.29 7.27
C LEU A 179 0.28 5.08 8.74
N ILE A 180 -0.19 4.00 9.38
CA ILE A 180 0.20 3.69 10.76
C ILE A 180 1.71 3.48 10.84
N HIS A 181 2.29 2.73 9.90
CA HIS A 181 3.73 2.47 9.93
C HIS A 181 4.54 3.74 9.66
N SER A 182 4.21 4.47 8.59
CA SER A 182 4.86 5.70 8.16
C SER A 182 4.84 6.77 9.25
N TYR A 183 3.71 6.97 9.91
CA TYR A 183 3.62 7.92 11.03
C TYR A 183 4.41 7.44 12.25
N SER A 184 4.35 6.14 12.58
CA SER A 184 5.11 5.59 13.72
C SER A 184 6.61 5.83 13.54
N LEU A 185 7.13 5.64 12.32
CA LEU A 185 8.50 5.97 11.96
C LEU A 185 8.78 7.47 12.11
N ALA A 186 7.92 8.34 11.57
CA ALA A 186 8.10 9.78 11.62
C ALA A 186 8.12 10.34 13.05
N LYS A 187 7.39 9.72 13.99
CA LYS A 187 7.35 10.11 15.41
C LYS A 187 8.32 9.36 16.30
N GLY A 188 9.08 8.40 15.76
CA GLY A 188 9.96 7.53 16.56
C GLY A 188 9.20 6.67 17.57
N VAL A 189 7.95 6.31 17.27
CA VAL A 189 7.07 5.49 18.11
C VAL A 189 7.07 4.05 17.60
N ASP A 190 7.02 3.06 18.49
CA ASP A 190 6.82 1.67 18.09
C ASP A 190 5.39 1.47 17.56
N TYR A 191 5.25 1.10 16.28
CA TYR A 191 3.95 0.83 15.65
C TYR A 191 3.15 -0.25 16.39
N ARG A 192 3.81 -1.18 17.09
CA ARG A 192 3.13 -2.21 17.90
C ARG A 192 2.33 -1.62 19.04
N LYS A 193 2.79 -0.49 19.59
CA LYS A 193 2.04 0.27 20.60
C LYS A 193 0.77 0.85 19.97
N LYS A 194 0.85 1.35 18.74
CA LYS A 194 -0.31 1.87 17.99
C LYS A 194 -1.30 0.79 17.62
N ILE A 195 -0.83 -0.39 17.23
CA ILE A 195 -1.68 -1.58 17.06
C ILE A 195 -2.44 -1.93 18.36
N LYS A 196 -1.78 -1.84 19.51
CA LYS A 196 -2.42 -2.09 20.81
C LYS A 196 -3.44 -1.00 21.16
N GLU A 197 -3.14 0.27 20.91
CA GLU A 197 -4.11 1.36 21.07
C GLU A 197 -5.35 1.15 20.18
N LEU A 198 -5.16 0.63 18.96
CA LEU A 198 -6.27 0.22 18.10
C LEU A 198 -7.06 -0.97 18.68
N SER A 199 -6.40 -1.93 19.34
CA SER A 199 -7.07 -3.06 20.01
C SER A 199 -7.97 -2.64 21.16
N ASP A 200 -7.60 -1.56 21.82
CA ASP A 200 -8.30 -1.01 22.98
C ASP A 200 -9.43 -0.05 22.59
N ASN A 201 -9.53 0.31 21.29
CA ASN A 201 -10.58 1.14 20.73
C ASN A 201 -11.76 0.28 20.22
N GLU A 202 -12.99 0.68 20.53
CA GLU A 202 -14.22 0.00 20.06
C GLU A 202 -14.47 0.17 18.55
N SER A 203 -13.74 1.07 17.87
CA SER A 203 -13.89 1.32 16.43
C SER A 203 -12.57 1.74 15.78
N ILE A 204 -12.26 1.18 14.61
CA ILE A 204 -11.17 1.65 13.73
C ILE A 204 -11.35 3.13 13.40
N LEU A 205 -12.59 3.59 13.24
CA LEU A 205 -12.88 5.00 12.97
C LEU A 205 -12.54 5.89 14.17
N GLY A 206 -12.83 5.43 15.39
CA GLY A 206 -12.44 6.13 16.62
C GLY A 206 -10.92 6.25 16.74
N PHE A 207 -10.20 5.16 16.43
CA PHE A 207 -8.73 5.19 16.38
C PHE A 207 -8.22 6.17 15.32
N ILE A 208 -8.75 6.16 14.09
CA ILE A 208 -8.33 7.12 13.04
C ILE A 208 -8.58 8.56 13.51
N GLU A 209 -9.73 8.84 14.11
CA GLU A 209 -10.06 10.17 14.61
C GLU A 209 -9.09 10.64 15.71
N GLU A 210 -8.75 9.77 16.67
CA GLU A 210 -7.79 10.05 17.74
C GLU A 210 -6.35 10.18 17.20
N TYR A 211 -5.93 9.23 16.37
CA TYR A 211 -4.59 9.16 15.80
C TYR A 211 -4.24 10.40 14.97
N PHE A 212 -5.21 10.89 14.19
CA PHE A 212 -5.07 12.09 13.37
C PHE A 212 -5.60 13.36 14.06
N ALA A 213 -6.03 13.30 15.32
CA ALA A 213 -6.36 14.50 16.09
C ALA A 213 -5.10 15.32 16.40
N ASP A 214 -4.00 14.63 16.72
CA ASP A 214 -2.70 15.26 16.99
C ASP A 214 -2.08 15.89 15.74
N GLU A 215 -2.31 15.31 14.55
CA GLU A 215 -1.86 15.92 13.29
C GLU A 215 -2.62 17.22 12.98
N ALA A 216 -3.93 17.26 13.24
CA ALA A 216 -4.73 18.47 13.05
C ALA A 216 -4.31 19.61 14.01
N LEU A 217 -3.77 19.27 15.18
CA LEU A 217 -3.20 20.24 16.13
C LEU A 217 -1.83 20.79 15.69
N VAL A 218 -1.07 20.01 14.90
CA VAL A 218 0.27 20.40 14.40
C VAL A 218 0.21 21.02 12.99
N ALA A 219 -0.85 20.78 12.24
CA ALA A 219 -1.09 21.40 10.93
C ALA A 219 -1.37 22.91 11.09
N GLU A 220 -0.31 23.71 11.21
CA GLU A 220 -0.38 25.17 11.40
C GLU A 220 -1.05 25.91 10.22
N LYS A 221 -1.29 25.23 9.08
CA LYS A 221 -1.84 25.82 7.86
C LYS A 221 -3.15 25.16 7.45
N GLU A 222 -4.12 26.00 7.07
CA GLU A 222 -5.46 25.61 6.61
C GLU A 222 -5.44 24.58 5.45
N LYS A 223 -4.41 24.61 4.60
CA LYS A 223 -4.23 23.64 3.50
C LYS A 223 -3.86 22.24 4.01
N GLU A 224 -3.01 22.15 5.03
CA GLU A 224 -2.57 20.88 5.63
C GLU A 224 -3.72 20.25 6.44
N ALA A 225 -4.46 21.06 7.20
CA ALA A 225 -5.66 20.61 7.91
C ALA A 225 -6.72 20.02 6.96
N ARG A 226 -6.99 20.67 5.81
CA ARG A 226 -7.91 20.14 4.78
C ARG A 226 -7.43 18.82 4.16
N MET A 227 -6.12 18.58 4.09
CA MET A 227 -5.56 17.31 3.61
C MET A 227 -5.77 16.19 4.63
N THR A 228 -5.61 16.49 5.92
CA THR A 228 -5.90 15.55 7.02
C THR A 228 -7.38 15.15 7.04
N ASP A 229 -8.30 16.11 6.89
CA ASP A 229 -9.74 15.82 6.87
C ASP A 229 -10.15 15.02 5.62
N ALA A 230 -9.61 15.35 4.45
CA ALA A 230 -9.85 14.57 3.23
C ALA A 230 -9.32 13.13 3.37
N LEU A 231 -8.17 12.93 4.00
CA LEU A 231 -7.62 11.60 4.28
C LEU A 231 -8.52 10.81 5.24
N LYS A 232 -9.03 11.44 6.31
CA LYS A 232 -9.99 10.82 7.23
C LYS A 232 -11.24 10.35 6.49
N GLU A 233 -11.82 11.18 5.62
CA GLU A 233 -13.00 10.81 4.85
C GLU A 233 -12.72 9.72 3.81
N ILE A 234 -11.54 9.73 3.16
CA ILE A 234 -11.11 8.65 2.27
C ILE A 234 -10.93 7.34 3.04
N LEU A 235 -10.34 7.36 4.23
CA LEU A 235 -10.20 6.16 5.06
C LEU A 235 -11.57 5.66 5.55
N LYS A 236 -12.47 6.56 5.97
CA LYS A 236 -13.86 6.22 6.32
C LYS A 236 -14.58 5.53 5.16
N LEU A 237 -14.43 6.07 3.94
CA LEU A 237 -15.02 5.52 2.73
C LEU A 237 -14.39 4.19 2.31
N THR A 238 -13.07 4.04 2.43
CA THR A 238 -12.35 2.83 1.99
C THR A 238 -12.42 1.67 3.00
N LEU A 239 -12.74 1.97 4.26
CA LEU A 239 -13.01 0.96 5.31
C LEU A 239 -14.51 0.67 5.47
N GLY A 240 -15.38 1.50 4.87
CA GLY A 240 -16.84 1.35 4.77
C GLY A 240 -17.55 0.86 6.02
N GLY A 241 -17.18 1.45 7.16
CA GLY A 241 -17.88 1.24 8.43
C GLY A 241 -17.60 -0.10 9.10
N VAL A 242 -16.48 -0.77 8.81
CA VAL A 242 -16.04 -1.94 9.58
C VAL A 242 -15.90 -1.57 11.06
N ASN A 243 -16.69 -2.22 11.91
CA ASN A 243 -16.54 -2.22 13.36
C ASN A 243 -15.66 -3.42 13.77
N LEU A 244 -14.80 -3.23 14.77
CA LEU A 244 -13.90 -4.27 15.32
C LEU A 244 -14.64 -5.26 16.22
#